data_AF-A0A958L036-F1
#
_entry.id   AF-A0A958L036-F1
#
_cell.length_a   1.000
_cell.length_b   1.000
_cell.length_c   1.000
_cell.angle_alpha   90.00
_cell.angle_beta   90.00
_cell.angle_gamma   90.00
#
_symmetry.space_group_name_H-M   'P 1'
#
loop_
_entity.id
_entity.type
_entity.pdbx_description
1 polymer ?
#
loop_
_entity_poly.entity_id
_entity_poly.type
_entity_poly.pdbx_seq_one_letter_code
_entity_poly.pdbx_strand_id
1 'polypeptide(L)'
;MRGKHELDCDGEMKGFDLQLVRDVRAAVSVPITVLGGAGSLGDFSTLFQEFGVIGGAAGSLFVFKGPYRAVLINYPSEEERGKILSVRVP
;
A
#
# COMPACT_ATOMS: atom_id res chain seq x y z
N MET A 1 -19.43 11.86 12.50
CA MET A 1 -18.08 11.31 12.77
C MET A 1 -17.22 11.70 11.59
N ARG A 2 -16.15 12.49 11.76
CA ARG A 2 -15.21 12.77 10.66
C ARG A 2 -14.39 11.49 10.45
N GLY A 3 -14.62 10.80 9.34
CA GLY A 3 -13.76 9.69 8.92
C GLY A 3 -12.37 10.25 8.63
N LYS A 4 -11.32 9.61 9.14
CA LYS A 4 -9.94 9.92 8.72
C LYS A 4 -9.87 9.74 7.21
N HIS A 5 -9.29 10.70 6.50
CA HIS A 5 -9.00 10.58 5.08
C HIS A 5 -7.59 9.99 4.91
N GLU A 6 -7.25 9.44 3.74
CA GLU A 6 -5.92 8.87 3.47
C GLU A 6 -4.76 9.85 3.76
N LEU A 7 -5.00 11.16 3.63
CA LEU A 7 -4.07 12.23 4.03
C LEU A 7 -3.67 12.13 5.52
N ASP A 8 -4.57 11.65 6.38
CA ASP A 8 -4.32 11.46 7.81
C ASP A 8 -3.52 10.17 8.10
N CYS A 9 -3.42 9.27 7.13
CA CYS A 9 -2.71 7.98 7.24
C CYS A 9 -1.40 7.98 6.45
N ASP A 10 -1.17 8.95 5.56
CA ASP A 10 0.06 9.05 4.79
C ASP A 10 1.27 9.29 5.71
N GLY A 11 2.35 8.56 5.46
CA GLY A 11 3.56 8.59 6.28
C GLY A 11 3.43 7.97 7.68
N GLU A 12 2.24 7.52 8.11
CA GLU A 12 2.07 6.80 9.39
C GLU A 12 2.66 5.38 9.35
N MET A 13 2.82 4.80 8.14
CA MET A 13 3.39 3.45 7.93
C MET A 13 2.62 2.35 8.70
N LYS A 14 1.29 2.42 8.73
CA LYS A 14 0.39 1.49 9.42
C LYS A 14 -0.43 0.58 8.48
N GLY A 15 -0.15 0.63 7.18
CA GLY A 15 -0.91 -0.08 6.14
C GLY A 15 -1.82 0.85 5.33
N PHE A 16 -2.33 0.34 4.22
CA PHE A 16 -3.31 1.03 3.38
C PHE A 16 -4.68 1.13 4.06
N ASP A 17 -5.46 2.16 3.73
CA ASP A 17 -6.85 2.26 4.18
C ASP A 17 -7.76 1.38 3.30
N LEU A 18 -7.85 0.09 3.63
CA LEU A 18 -8.62 -0.88 2.85
C LEU A 18 -10.12 -0.54 2.83
N GLN A 19 -10.64 0.16 3.84
CA GLN A 19 -12.06 0.55 3.85
C GLN A 19 -12.32 1.63 2.80
N LEU A 20 -11.46 2.65 2.73
CA LEU A 20 -11.54 3.66 1.68
C LEU A 20 -11.40 3.03 0.29
N VAL A 21 -10.49 2.08 0.11
CA VAL A 21 -10.32 1.38 -1.17
C VAL A 21 -11.59 0.61 -1.56
N ARG A 22 -12.26 -0.07 -0.62
CA ARG A 22 -13.57 -0.71 -0.88
C ARG A 22 -14.60 0.29 -1.35
N ASP A 23 -14.73 1.42 -0.64
CA ASP A 23 -15.75 2.42 -0.91
C ASP A 23 -15.54 3.06 -2.30
N VAL A 24 -14.29 3.40 -2.64
CA VAL A 24 -13.95 3.95 -3.96
C VAL A 24 -14.16 2.91 -5.07
N ARG A 25 -13.75 1.66 -4.85
CA ARG A 25 -13.90 0.60 -5.84
C ARG A 25 -15.36 0.22 -6.11
N ALA A 26 -16.24 0.40 -5.14
CA ALA A 26 -17.68 0.27 -5.34
C ALA A 26 -18.27 1.42 -6.17
N ALA A 27 -17.63 2.60 -6.16
CA ALA A 27 -18.12 3.80 -6.82
C ALA A 27 -17.60 3.98 -8.26
N VAL A 28 -16.48 3.37 -8.64
CA VAL A 28 -15.84 3.58 -9.95
C VAL A 28 -15.50 2.26 -10.65
N SER A 29 -15.56 2.28 -11.98
CA SER A 29 -15.21 1.14 -12.85
C SER A 29 -13.82 1.26 -13.49
N VAL A 30 -13.12 2.38 -13.28
CA VAL A 30 -11.78 2.61 -13.81
C VAL A 30 -10.70 2.00 -12.92
N PRO A 31 -9.51 1.66 -13.45
CA PRO A 31 -8.39 1.20 -12.64
C PRO A 31 -7.99 2.21 -11.56
N ILE A 32 -7.68 1.71 -10.36
CA ILE A 32 -7.31 2.52 -9.19
C ILE A 32 -5.87 2.18 -8.78
N THR A 33 -5.11 3.20 -8.36
CA THR A 33 -3.84 3.05 -7.65
C THR A 33 -3.96 3.69 -6.29
N VAL A 34 -3.67 2.93 -5.23
CA VAL A 34 -3.68 3.39 -3.85
C VAL A 34 -2.29 3.89 -3.48
N LEU A 35 -2.19 5.07 -2.87
CA LEU A 35 -0.92 5.69 -2.51
C LEU A 35 -0.92 6.13 -1.05
N GLY A 36 0.10 5.70 -0.31
CA GLY A 36 0.33 6.10 1.08
C GLY A 36 -0.07 5.05 2.11
N GLY A 37 0.41 5.22 3.34
CA GLY A 37 0.06 4.34 4.47
C GLY A 37 0.89 3.06 4.63
N ALA A 38 1.39 2.45 3.55
CA ALA A 38 2.17 1.20 3.67
C ALA A 38 3.43 1.32 4.55
N GLY A 39 3.57 0.41 5.50
CA GLY A 39 4.72 0.25 6.39
C GLY A 39 5.54 -1.01 6.13
N SER A 40 5.03 -1.94 5.33
CA SER A 40 5.71 -3.18 4.96
C SER A 40 5.33 -3.64 3.55
N LEU A 41 6.13 -4.55 2.98
CA LEU A 41 5.78 -5.22 1.72
C LEU A 41 4.51 -6.09 1.86
N GLY A 42 4.20 -6.55 3.08
CA GLY A 42 2.98 -7.33 3.36
C GLY A 42 1.69 -6.51 3.23
N ASP A 43 1.77 -5.18 3.35
CA ASP A 43 0.62 -4.31 3.14
C ASP A 43 0.19 -4.32 1.66
N PHE A 44 1.17 -4.40 0.75
CA PHE A 44 0.91 -4.58 -0.68
C PHE A 44 0.30 -5.94 -0.96
N SER A 45 0.83 -7.00 -0.35
CA SER A 45 0.22 -8.33 -0.46
C SER A 45 -1.24 -8.27 -0.04
N THR A 46 -1.55 -7.73 1.14
CA THR A 46 -2.92 -7.59 1.66
C THR A 46 -3.83 -6.86 0.68
N LEU A 47 -3.37 -5.71 0.15
CA LEU A 47 -4.10 -4.94 -0.86
C LEU A 47 -4.41 -5.77 -2.11
N PHE A 48 -3.42 -6.51 -2.63
CA PHE A 48 -3.58 -7.30 -3.85
C PHE A 48 -4.44 -8.55 -3.65
N GLN A 49 -4.39 -9.21 -2.49
CA GLN A 49 -5.27 -10.38 -2.25
C GLN A 49 -6.72 -9.96 -2.15
N GLU A 50 -6.98 -8.81 -1.54
CA GLU A 50 -8.35 -8.36 -1.29
C GLU A 50 -9.01 -7.77 -2.54
N PHE A 51 -8.27 -6.97 -3.30
CA PHE A 51 -8.82 -6.22 -4.44
C PHE A 51 -8.40 -6.78 -5.80
N GLY A 52 -7.52 -7.77 -5.86
CA GLY A 52 -7.06 -8.32 -7.12
C GLY A 52 -6.32 -7.29 -7.98
N VAL A 53 -6.84 -6.98 -9.17
CA VAL A 53 -6.24 -5.97 -10.08
C VAL A 53 -6.39 -4.57 -9.48
N ILE A 54 -5.31 -4.05 -8.91
CA ILE A 54 -5.20 -2.70 -8.32
C ILE A 54 -3.72 -2.28 -8.28
N GLY A 55 -3.43 -0.99 -8.38
CA GLY A 55 -2.10 -0.45 -8.13
C GLY A 55 -1.88 -0.14 -6.65
N GLY A 56 -0.66 -0.35 -6.15
CA GLY A 56 -0.23 0.11 -4.83
C GLY A 56 1.05 0.93 -4.95
N ALA A 57 1.18 2.00 -4.17
CA ALA A 57 2.34 2.86 -4.15
C ALA A 57 2.64 3.38 -2.72
N ALA A 58 3.93 3.54 -2.40
CA ALA A 58 4.37 4.06 -1.12
C ALA A 58 5.65 4.87 -1.28
N GLY A 59 5.76 6.01 -0.61
CA GLY A 59 7.01 6.78 -0.55
C GLY A 59 7.85 6.40 0.67
N SER A 60 7.27 6.58 1.86
CA SER A 60 7.98 6.42 3.14
C SER A 60 8.63 5.05 3.32
N LEU A 61 7.97 3.97 2.86
CA LEU A 61 8.51 2.60 2.93
C LEU A 61 9.81 2.41 2.14
N PHE A 62 9.93 3.05 0.98
CA PHE A 62 11.10 2.91 0.10
C PHE A 62 12.19 3.95 0.39
N VAL A 63 11.86 5.04 1.11
CA VAL A 63 12.77 6.15 1.34
C VAL A 63 13.35 6.15 2.76
N PHE A 64 12.57 5.81 3.79
CA PHE A 64 13.00 5.93 5.19
C PHE A 64 13.37 4.57 5.78
N LYS A 65 14.54 4.50 6.43
CA LYS A 65 15.04 3.29 7.10
C LYS A 65 15.58 3.55 8.50
N GLY A 66 15.36 2.56 9.37
CA GLY A 66 15.87 2.53 10.74
C GLY A 66 15.14 3.49 11.69
N PRO A 67 15.50 3.47 12.99
CA PRO A 67 14.84 4.26 14.02
C PRO A 67 14.96 5.77 13.81
N TYR A 68 16.01 6.21 13.10
CA TYR A 68 16.26 7.62 12.81
C TYR A 68 15.64 8.11 11.49
N ARG A 69 14.86 7.27 10.80
CA ARG A 69 14.28 7.58 9.48
C ARG A 69 15.34 8.15 8.53
N ALA A 70 16.50 7.50 8.46
CA ALA A 70 17.55 7.88 7.53
C ALA A 70 17.03 7.73 6.09
N VAL A 71 17.42 8.67 5.22
CA VAL A 71 17.06 8.62 3.80
C VAL A 71 17.95 7.58 3.12
N LEU A 72 17.36 6.43 2.81
CA LEU A 72 17.98 5.33 2.09
C LEU A 72 16.96 4.77 1.12
N ILE A 73 17.15 5.07 -0.16
CA ILE A 73 16.30 4.56 -1.24
C ILE A 73 16.56 3.06 -1.35
N ASN A 74 15.53 2.25 -1.11
CA ASN A 74 15.60 0.80 -1.16
C ASN A 74 14.36 0.22 -1.84
N TYR A 75 14.59 -0.67 -2.80
CA TYR A 75 13.53 -1.40 -3.49
C TYR A 75 13.57 -2.89 -3.14
N PRO A 76 12.42 -3.58 -3.16
CA PRO A 76 12.38 -5.02 -2.96
C PRO A 76 13.16 -5.74 -4.06
N SER A 77 13.90 -6.77 -3.65
CA SER A 77 14.55 -7.72 -4.55
C SER A 77 13.53 -8.41 -5.48
N GLU A 78 14.01 -9.08 -6.53
CA GLU A 78 13.15 -9.93 -7.38
C GLU A 78 12.41 -11.00 -6.55
N GLU A 79 13.07 -11.61 -5.57
CA GLU A 79 12.47 -12.63 -4.70
C GLU A 79 11.32 -12.03 -3.85
N GLU A 80 11.57 -10.88 -3.23
CA GLU A 80 10.54 -10.18 -2.43
C GLU A 80 9.37 -9.72 -3.31
N ARG A 81 9.63 -9.20 -4.51
CA ARG A 81 8.57 -8.89 -5.48
C ARG A 81 7.78 -10.13 -5.87
N GLY A 82 8.46 -11.25 -6.09
CA GLY A 82 7.82 -12.54 -6.32
C GLY A 82 6.88 -12.94 -5.18
N LYS A 83 7.26 -12.73 -3.91
CA LYS A 83 6.39 -12.99 -2.74
C LYS A 83 5.19 -12.06 -2.65
N ILE A 84 5.35 -10.80 -3.05
CA ILE A 84 4.24 -9.82 -3.05
C ILE A 84 3.22 -10.18 -4.14
N LEU A 85 3.70 -10.62 -5.31
CA LEU A 85 2.89 -10.86 -6.50
C LEU A 85 2.41 -12.31 -6.66
N SER A 86 2.98 -13.28 -5.94
CA SER A 86 2.55 -14.68 -5.96
C SER A 86 1.18 -14.92 -5.31
N VAL A 87 0.56 -13.84 -4.82
CA VAL A 87 -0.81 -13.83 -4.35
C VAL A 87 -1.74 -14.17 -5.52
N ARG A 88 -2.60 -15.17 -5.30
CA ARG A 88 -3.63 -15.54 -6.27
C ARG A 88 -4.69 -14.45 -6.31
N VAL A 89 -4.67 -13.66 -7.38
CA VAL A 89 -5.70 -12.68 -7.72
C VAL A 89 -7.00 -13.45 -8.01
N PRO A 90 -8.10 -13.21 -7.27
CA PRO A 90 -9.39 -13.86 -7.51
C PRO A 90 -10.01 -13.48 -8.86
#